data_AF-A0A356PF89-F1
#
_entry.id   AF-A0A356PF89-F1
#
_cell.length_a   1.000
_cell.length_b   1.000
_cell.length_c   1.000
_cell.angle_alpha   90.00
_cell.angle_beta   90.00
_cell.angle_gamma   90.00
#
_symmetry.space_group_name_H-M   'P 1'
#
loop_
_entity.id
_entity.type
_entity.pdbx_description
1 polymer ?
#
loop_
_entity_poly.entity_id
_entity_poly.type
_entity_poly.pdbx_seq_one_letter_code
_entity_poly.pdbx_strand_id
1 'polypeptide(L)'
;MSIKETKEFRKQVVEDVLDIYPEKAKKNRTKHIAVKDDDNCAGCAVKSNAKTVPGVMTARGCAYAGAKGVVWGPVKDIVHISHG
;
A
#
# COMPACT_ATOMS: atom_id res chain seq x y z
N MET A 1 2.07 -11.73 -26.01
CA MET A 1 1.60 -10.39 -25.64
C MET A 1 2.72 -9.40 -25.84
N SER A 2 2.47 -8.34 -26.60
CA SER A 2 3.39 -7.21 -26.73
C SER A 2 3.46 -6.41 -25.42
N ILE A 3 4.51 -5.60 -25.25
CA ILE A 3 4.68 -4.73 -24.07
C ILE A 3 3.51 -3.75 -23.94
N LYS A 4 2.94 -3.29 -25.06
CA LYS A 4 1.80 -2.37 -25.10
C LYS A 4 0.51 -3.05 -24.63
N GLU A 5 0.20 -4.22 -25.18
CA GLU A 5 -0.95 -5.05 -24.76
C GLU A 5 -0.89 -5.38 -23.27
N THR A 6 0.31 -5.64 -22.74
CA THR A 6 0.50 -5.94 -21.32
C THR A 6 0.21 -4.72 -20.43
N LYS A 7 0.53 -3.50 -20.90
CA LYS A 7 0.23 -2.26 -20.16
C LYS A 7 -1.26 -1.96 -20.17
N GLU A 8 -1.93 -2.14 -21.31
CA GLU A 8 -3.38 -1.96 -21.43
C GLU A 8 -4.16 -2.97 -20.57
N PHE A 9 -3.76 -4.25 -20.62
CA PHE A 9 -4.32 -5.29 -19.76
C PHE A 9 -4.17 -4.95 -18.27
N ARG A 10 -2.99 -4.47 -17.84
CA ARG A 10 -2.78 -4.06 -16.45
C ARG A 10 -3.67 -2.90 -16.03
N LYS A 11 -3.95 -1.94 -16.92
CA LYS A 11 -4.86 -0.82 -16.65
C LYS A 11 -6.29 -1.30 -16.47
N GLN A 12 -6.76 -2.20 -17.33
CA GLN A 12 -8.10 -2.82 -17.21
C GLN A 12 -8.26 -3.56 -15.88
N VAL A 13 -7.30 -4.40 -15.50
CA VAL A 13 -7.33 -5.11 -14.21
C VAL A 13 -7.43 -4.15 -13.02
N VAL A 14 -6.76 -2.99 -13.08
CA VAL A 14 -6.84 -1.99 -12.00
C VAL A 14 -8.24 -1.37 -11.92
N GLU A 15 -8.89 -1.11 -13.06
CA GLU A 15 -10.26 -0.59 -13.11
C GLU A 15 -11.26 -1.61 -12.55
N ASP A 16 -11.19 -2.86 -13.00
CA ASP A 16 -12.06 -3.96 -12.54
C ASP A 16 -11.99 -4.14 -11.01
N VAL A 17 -10.78 -4.10 -10.44
CA VAL A 17 -10.57 -4.19 -8.99
C VAL A 17 -11.12 -2.98 -8.25
N LEU A 18 -11.08 -1.79 -8.86
CA LEU A 18 -11.52 -0.55 -8.25
C LEU A 18 -13.05 -0.37 -8.26
N ASP A 19 -13.75 -1.04 -9.16
CA ASP A 19 -15.22 -0.94 -9.31
C ASP A 19 -16.02 -1.54 -8.16
N ILE A 20 -15.44 -2.47 -7.42
CA ILE A 20 -16.06 -3.09 -6.24
C ILE A 20 -16.15 -2.10 -5.06
N TYR A 21 -15.32 -1.05 -5.05
CA TYR A 21 -15.26 -0.12 -3.93
C TYR A 21 -16.36 0.95 -3.98
N PRO A 22 -16.90 1.37 -2.83
CA PRO A 22 -17.76 2.55 -2.77
C PRO A 22 -16.98 3.82 -3.16
N GLU A 23 -17.67 4.84 -3.68
CA GLU A 23 -17.06 6.03 -4.33
C GLU A 23 -15.93 6.67 -3.51
N LYS A 24 -16.13 6.83 -2.20
CA LYS A 24 -15.13 7.41 -1.29
C LYS A 24 -13.85 6.57 -1.21
N ALA A 25 -14.01 5.24 -1.12
CA ALA A 25 -12.89 4.31 -1.07
C ALA A 25 -12.21 4.21 -2.44
N LYS A 26 -13.00 4.14 -3.52
CA LYS A 26 -12.50 4.13 -4.91
C LYS A 26 -11.60 5.33 -5.18
N LYS A 27 -12.09 6.57 -4.92
CA LYS A 27 -11.31 7.82 -5.10
C LYS A 27 -10.01 7.85 -4.30
N ASN A 28 -9.96 7.20 -3.14
CA ASN A 28 -8.74 7.10 -2.35
C ASN A 28 -7.79 6.05 -2.96
N ARG A 29 -8.30 4.84 -3.24
CA ARG A 29 -7.52 3.70 -3.72
C ARG A 29 -6.95 3.89 -5.12
N THR A 30 -7.59 4.65 -6.01
CA THR A 30 -7.03 5.00 -7.34
C THR A 30 -5.66 5.68 -7.22
N LYS A 31 -5.41 6.45 -6.16
CA LYS A 31 -4.13 7.14 -5.94
C LYS A 31 -3.02 6.19 -5.46
N HIS A 32 -3.37 4.99 -5.03
CA HIS A 32 -2.49 4.01 -4.41
C HIS A 32 -2.12 2.85 -5.35
N ILE A 33 -2.62 2.85 -6.60
CA ILE A 33 -2.36 1.83 -7.61
C ILE A 33 -2.01 2.55 -8.92
N ALA A 34 -0.83 2.26 -9.47
CA ALA A 34 -0.40 2.78 -10.77
C ALA A 34 0.30 1.69 -11.57
N VAL A 35 0.12 1.72 -12.89
CA VAL A 35 0.88 0.87 -13.83
C VAL A 35 2.19 1.61 -14.13
N LYS A 36 3.33 0.92 -13.95
CA LYS A 36 4.64 1.50 -14.24
C LYS A 36 4.79 1.79 -15.74
N ASP A 37 5.15 3.04 -16.06
CA ASP A 37 5.56 3.46 -17.39
C ASP A 37 7.08 3.68 -17.43
N ASP A 38 7.74 3.20 -18.48
CA ASP A 38 9.21 3.06 -18.56
C ASP A 38 9.93 4.40 -18.81
N ASP A 39 9.22 5.48 -19.14
CA ASP A 39 9.81 6.71 -19.68
C ASP A 39 10.05 7.82 -18.65
N ASN A 40 9.50 7.74 -17.43
CA ASN A 40 9.70 8.78 -16.41
C ASN A 40 9.49 8.25 -14.98
N CYS A 41 10.55 7.70 -14.40
CA CYS A 41 10.58 7.30 -12.99
C CYS A 41 10.80 8.50 -12.02
N ALA A 42 10.41 9.71 -12.42
CA ALA A 42 10.79 10.97 -11.76
C ALA A 42 9.71 11.57 -10.84
N GLY A 43 8.45 11.11 -10.90
CA GLY A 43 7.38 11.60 -10.06
C GLY A 43 6.71 10.48 -9.30
N CYS A 44 6.40 10.69 -8.01
CA CYS A 44 5.61 9.80 -7.15
C CYS A 44 4.25 9.46 -7.80
N ALA A 45 4.21 8.51 -8.74
CA ALA A 45 2.99 8.09 -9.43
C ALA A 45 1.98 7.45 -8.46
N VAL A 46 2.46 6.99 -7.30
CA VAL A 46 1.67 6.34 -6.26
C VAL A 46 1.77 7.16 -4.99
N LYS A 47 0.61 7.54 -4.45
CA LYS A 47 0.53 8.10 -3.10
C LYS A 47 0.86 6.99 -2.11
N SER A 48 1.70 7.26 -1.12
CA SER A 48 2.04 6.32 -0.04
C SER A 48 1.90 7.00 1.31
N ASN A 49 2.15 6.26 2.41
CA ASN A 49 2.09 6.79 3.78
C ASN A 49 0.79 7.54 4.15
N ALA A 50 -0.34 7.17 3.56
CA ALA A 50 -1.66 7.72 3.90
C ALA A 50 -2.40 6.81 4.89
N LYS A 51 -3.40 7.35 5.59
CA LYS A 51 -4.28 6.59 6.48
C LYS A 51 -5.01 5.48 5.71
N THR A 52 -5.16 4.32 6.35
CA THR A 52 -5.89 3.18 5.78
C THR A 52 -7.38 3.50 5.66
N VAL A 53 -8.02 3.04 4.58
CA VAL A 53 -9.48 3.06 4.45
C VAL A 53 -10.10 2.06 5.45
N PRO A 54 -11.15 2.42 6.20
CA PRO A 54 -11.82 1.47 7.10
C PRO A 54 -12.44 0.29 6.34
N GLY A 55 -12.39 -0.92 6.91
CA GLY A 55 -13.09 -2.10 6.39
C GLY A 55 -12.46 -2.80 5.17
N VAL A 56 -11.30 -2.37 4.68
CA VAL A 56 -10.65 -2.94 3.47
C VAL A 56 -9.63 -4.06 3.77
N MET A 57 -9.68 -4.65 4.97
CA MET A 57 -8.78 -5.74 5.40
C MET A 57 -7.29 -5.48 5.07
N THR A 58 -6.74 -4.38 5.62
CA THR A 58 -5.34 -4.03 5.38
C THR A 58 -4.37 -5.01 6.05
N ALA A 59 -3.24 -5.28 5.40
CA ALA A 59 -2.13 -6.04 5.99
C ALA A 59 -1.22 -5.19 6.91
N ARG A 60 -1.59 -3.94 7.22
CA ARG A 60 -0.80 -3.07 8.10
C ARG A 60 -0.95 -3.46 9.56
N GLY A 61 0.15 -3.36 10.31
CA GLY A 61 0.16 -3.40 11.77
C GLY A 61 -0.04 -2.02 12.41
N CYS A 62 0.45 -1.86 13.64
CA CYS A 62 0.43 -0.61 14.40
C CYS A 62 1.85 -0.09 14.70
N ALA A 63 1.95 1.15 15.19
CA ALA A 63 3.23 1.75 15.58
C ALA A 63 3.96 0.95 16.67
N TYR A 64 3.22 0.36 17.61
CA TYR A 64 3.79 -0.51 18.65
C TYR A 64 4.45 -1.77 18.06
N ALA A 65 3.83 -2.41 17.06
CA ALA A 65 4.43 -3.54 16.36
C ALA A 65 5.75 -3.14 15.67
N GLY A 66 5.79 -1.96 15.04
CA GLY A 66 7.01 -1.44 14.40
C GLY A 66 8.11 -1.10 15.41
N ALA A 67 7.79 -0.41 16.49
CA ALA A 67 8.78 -0.04 17.50
C ALA A 67 9.25 -1.26 18.30
N LYS A 68 8.33 -1.91 19.02
CA LYS A 68 8.66 -2.98 19.97
C LYS A 68 8.94 -4.30 19.26
N GLY A 69 8.13 -4.67 18.28
CA GLY A 69 8.24 -5.98 17.61
C GLY A 69 9.40 -6.06 16.62
N VAL A 70 9.70 -4.96 15.92
CA VAL A 70 10.70 -4.96 14.83
C VAL A 70 12.03 -4.35 15.27
N VAL A 71 12.04 -3.15 15.85
CA VAL A 71 13.29 -2.42 16.13
C VAL A 71 13.86 -2.75 17.51
N TRP A 72 13.06 -2.64 18.56
CA TRP A 72 13.52 -2.87 19.94
C TRP A 72 13.61 -4.36 20.29
N GLY A 73 12.68 -5.18 19.81
CA GLY A 73 12.59 -6.61 20.13
C GLY A 73 13.89 -7.41 19.92
N PRO A 74 14.67 -7.16 18.84
CA PRO A 74 15.96 -7.84 18.63
C PRO A 74 17.09 -7.46 19.60
N VAL A 75 16.94 -6.41 20.43
CA VAL A 75 17.96 -6.01 21.40
C VAL A 75 17.91 -6.98 22.60
N LYS A 76 18.93 -7.84 22.69
CA LYS A 76 18.94 -9.05 23.55
C LYS A 76 19.25 -8.80 25.03
N ASP A 77 19.87 -7.68 25.37
CA ASP A 77 20.44 -7.35 26.67
C ASP A 77 19.63 -6.28 27.43
N ILE A 78 18.40 -6.02 26.97
CA ILE A 78 17.46 -5.07 27.58
C ILE A 78 16.12 -5.77 27.81
N VAL A 79 15.45 -5.44 28.90
CA VAL A 79 14.06 -5.87 29.14
C VAL A 79 13.10 -4.89 28.49
N HIS A 80 12.37 -5.35 27.46
CA HIS A 80 11.36 -4.55 26.76
C HIS A 80 9.99 -4.72 27.42
N ILE A 81 9.63 -3.79 28.31
CA ILE A 81 8.31 -3.80 28.96
C ILE A 81 7.25 -3.25 27.99
N SER A 82 6.20 -4.05 27.77
CA SER A 82 5.05 -3.63 26.96
C SER A 82 4.05 -2.95 27.89
N HIS A 83 4.13 -1.62 28.00
CA HIS A 83 3.26 -0.85 28.87
C HIS A 83 1.95 -0.48 28.16
N GLY A 84 0.83 -0.71 28.83
CA GLY A 84 -0.52 -0.53 28.31
C GLY A 84 -1.46 0.01 29.37
#